data_AF-A0A7X9EWB4-F1
#
_entry.id   AF-A0A7X9EWB4-F1
#
_cell.length_a   1.000
_cell.length_b   1.000
_cell.length_c   1.000
_cell.angle_alpha   90.00
_cell.angle_beta   90.00
_cell.angle_gamma   90.00
#
_symmetry.space_group_name_H-M   'P 1'
#
loop_
_entity.id
_entity.type
_entity.pdbx_description
1 polymer ?
#
loop_
_entity_poly.entity_id
_entity_poly.type
_entity_poly.pdbx_seq_one_letter_code
_entity_poly.pdbx_strand_id
1 'polypeptide(L)'
;MIGYAMYAALLLTLGLGFYTMVRLFRGKGAGIWGKATGAALIGLAITFVLWAKVEVPAYERQQAKINLQLGLQYLQAGDDANALQSFLRISKFDQETYTAVQPKIAELQLKMAGANLEEAKTLHAQGQHQAALQALQKSLEYMVLDETKELLPAYKAAAGQK
;
A
#
# COMPACT_ATOMS: atom_id res chain seq x y z
N MET A 1 -14.88 20.82 -9.40
CA MET A 1 -14.50 21.85 -10.41
C MET A 1 -13.05 21.76 -10.86
N ILE A 2 -12.08 21.44 -9.99
CA ILE A 2 -10.66 21.34 -10.35
C ILE A 2 -10.37 20.21 -11.37
N GLY A 3 -11.08 19.07 -11.29
CA GLY A 3 -10.96 18.00 -12.29
C GLY A 3 -11.33 18.45 -13.72
N TYR A 4 -12.37 19.28 -13.89
CA TYR A 4 -12.72 19.86 -15.19
C TYR A 4 -11.67 20.85 -15.70
N ALA A 5 -11.05 21.62 -14.80
CA ALA A 5 -9.95 22.52 -15.14
C ALA A 5 -8.70 21.74 -15.58
N MET A 6 -8.38 20.62 -14.92
CA MET A 6 -7.29 19.72 -15.32
C MET A 6 -7.55 19.12 -16.71
N TYR A 7 -8.77 18.65 -16.95
CA TYR A 7 -9.16 18.09 -18.25
C TYR A 7 -9.08 19.14 -19.38
N ALA A 8 -9.58 20.36 -19.13
CA ALA A 8 -9.49 21.46 -20.08
C ALA A 8 -8.03 21.89 -20.36
N ALA A 9 -7.20 21.96 -19.33
CA ALA A 9 -5.76 22.24 -19.48
C ALA A 9 -5.05 21.17 -20.31
N LEU A 10 -5.38 19.89 -20.09
CA LEU A 10 -4.84 18.75 -20.84
C LEU A 10 -5.22 18.81 -22.33
N LEU A 11 -6.49 19.06 -22.63
CA LEU A 11 -6.95 19.24 -24.01
C LEU A 11 -6.27 20.44 -24.70
N LEU A 12 -6.10 21.56 -23.98
CA LEU A 12 -5.38 22.73 -24.50
C LEU A 12 -3.91 22.42 -24.80
N THR A 13 -3.21 21.73 -23.90
CA THR A 13 -1.81 21.34 -24.12
C THR A 13 -1.64 20.36 -25.28
N LEU A 14 -2.54 19.39 -25.42
CA LEU A 14 -2.51 18.44 -26.53
C LEU A 14 -2.81 19.12 -27.86
N GLY A 15 -3.79 20.03 -27.89
CA GLY A 15 -4.11 20.82 -29.07
C GLY A 15 -2.97 21.73 -29.52
N LEU A 16 -2.34 22.46 -28.59
CA LEU A 16 -1.19 23.32 -28.88
C LEU A 16 0.06 22.53 -29.27
N GLY A 17 0.32 21.40 -28.61
CA GLY A 17 1.40 20.48 -28.95
C GLY A 17 1.25 19.89 -30.35
N PHE A 18 0.04 19.44 -30.70
CA PHE A 18 -0.26 18.92 -32.03
C PHE A 18 -0.08 20.00 -33.11
N TYR A 19 -0.61 21.21 -32.87
CA TYR A 19 -0.49 22.32 -33.81
C TYR A 19 0.97 22.75 -34.03
N THR A 20 1.78 22.83 -32.97
CA THR A 20 3.20 23.16 -33.08
C THR A 20 3.98 22.08 -33.83
N MET A 21 3.68 20.80 -33.58
CA MET A 21 4.28 19.67 -34.28
C MET A 21 3.97 19.70 -35.79
N VAL A 22 2.71 19.89 -36.18
CA VAL A 22 2.30 20.02 -37.60
C VAL A 22 3.00 21.19 -38.29
N ARG A 23 3.21 22.30 -37.59
CA ARG A 23 3.92 23.47 -38.11
C ARG A 23 5.40 23.17 -38.38
N LEU A 24 6.06 22.46 -37.47
CA LEU A 24 7.45 22.03 -37.63
C LEU A 24 7.60 21.05 -38.82
N PHE A 25 6.70 20.08 -38.98
CA PHE A 25 6.70 19.18 -40.14
C PHE A 25 6.47 19.89 -41.49
N ARG A 26 5.79 21.05 -41.47
CA ARG A 26 5.62 21.93 -42.63
C ARG A 26 6.80 22.88 -42.87
N GLY A 27 7.95 22.66 -42.21
CA GLY A 27 9.17 23.46 -42.36
C GLY A 27 9.09 24.87 -41.75
N LYS A 28 8.04 25.16 -40.97
CA LYS A 28 7.88 26.46 -40.30
C LYS A 28 8.42 26.38 -38.87
N GLY A 29 9.28 27.31 -38.48
CA GLY A 29 9.78 27.40 -37.10
C GLY A 29 8.65 27.52 -36.07
N ALA A 30 8.88 26.96 -34.88
CA ALA A 30 7.91 26.94 -33.77
C ALA A 30 7.52 28.36 -33.30
N GLY A 31 8.46 29.31 -33.29
CA GLY A 31 8.21 30.73 -33.01
C GLY A 31 7.41 30.98 -31.73
N ILE A 32 6.40 31.87 -31.82
CA ILE A 32 5.51 32.24 -30.70
C ILE A 32 4.69 31.03 -30.20
N TRP A 33 4.37 30.08 -31.08
CA TRP A 33 3.57 28.89 -30.75
C TRP A 33 4.34 27.89 -29.88
N GLY A 34 5.66 27.80 -30.05
CA GLY A 34 6.52 27.03 -29.16
C GLY A 34 6.53 27.59 -27.74
N LYS A 35 6.61 28.92 -27.59
CA LYS A 35 6.51 29.61 -26.29
C LYS A 35 5.12 29.44 -25.65
N ALA A 36 4.06 29.54 -26.45
CA ALA A 36 2.69 29.31 -25.99
C ALA A 36 2.47 27.86 -25.51
N THR A 37 3.05 26.89 -26.20
CA THR A 37 3.02 25.47 -25.78
C THR A 37 3.78 25.26 -24.48
N GLY A 38 4.96 25.89 -24.33
CA GLY A 38 5.70 25.87 -23.06
C GLY A 38 4.91 26.49 -21.90
N ALA A 39 4.28 27.64 -22.11
CA ALA A 39 3.43 28.28 -21.10
C ALA A 39 2.21 27.41 -20.73
N ALA A 40 1.58 26.76 -21.70
CA ALA A 40 0.47 25.84 -21.47
C ALA A 40 0.90 24.61 -20.67
N LEU A 41 2.09 24.05 -20.93
CA LEU A 41 2.65 22.94 -20.16
C LEU A 41 2.91 23.33 -18.70
N ILE A 42 3.43 24.53 -18.45
CA ILE A 42 3.61 25.06 -17.08
C ILE A 42 2.26 25.18 -16.37
N GLY A 43 1.26 25.75 -17.04
CA GLY A 43 -0.10 25.87 -16.50
C GLY A 43 -0.73 24.51 -16.18
N LEU A 44 -0.55 23.52 -17.06
CA LEU A 44 -0.97 22.14 -16.82
C LEU A 44 -0.27 21.52 -15.63
N ALA A 45 1.05 21.68 -15.51
CA ALA A 45 1.81 21.13 -14.38
C ALA A 45 1.31 21.70 -13.05
N ILE A 46 1.06 23.01 -12.97
CA ILE A 46 0.52 23.66 -11.76
C ILE A 46 -0.88 23.12 -11.45
N THR A 47 -1.76 23.04 -12.46
CA THR A 47 -3.13 22.57 -12.29
C THR A 47 -3.16 21.10 -11.87
N PHE A 48 -2.24 20.28 -12.41
CA PHE A 48 -2.08 18.88 -12.03
C PHE A 48 -1.65 18.73 -10.58
N VAL A 49 -0.66 19.49 -10.12
CA VAL A 49 -0.20 19.46 -8.72
C VAL A 49 -1.32 19.86 -7.77
N LEU A 50 -2.08 20.91 -8.10
CA LEU A 50 -3.22 21.35 -7.30
C LEU A 50 -4.35 20.32 -7.28
N TRP A 51 -4.66 19.71 -8.41
CA TRP A 51 -5.64 18.63 -8.50
C TRP A 51 -5.20 17.41 -7.70
N ALA A 52 -3.98 16.93 -7.89
CA ALA A 52 -3.43 15.77 -7.19
C ALA A 52 -3.42 15.98 -5.66
N LYS A 53 -3.08 17.19 -5.20
CA LYS A 53 -3.10 17.54 -3.77
C LYS A 53 -4.50 17.40 -3.14
N VAL A 54 -5.57 17.54 -3.91
CA VAL A 54 -6.96 17.43 -3.43
C VAL A 54 -7.51 16.04 -3.67
N GLU A 55 -7.30 15.48 -4.86
CA GLU A 55 -7.91 14.21 -5.26
C GLU A 55 -7.25 13.01 -4.60
N VAL A 56 -5.91 13.00 -4.46
CA VAL A 56 -5.19 11.87 -3.87
C VAL A 56 -5.65 11.63 -2.42
N PRO A 57 -5.68 12.63 -1.52
CA PRO A 57 -6.18 12.38 -0.16
C PRO A 57 -7.65 11.97 -0.11
N ALA A 58 -8.50 12.46 -1.02
CA ALA A 58 -9.90 12.09 -1.07
C ALA A 58 -10.08 10.62 -1.48
N TYR A 59 -9.35 10.19 -2.51
CA TYR A 59 -9.31 8.80 -2.96
C TYR A 59 -8.76 7.87 -1.86
N GLU A 60 -7.64 8.24 -1.23
CA GLU A 60 -7.02 7.47 -0.14
C GLU A 60 -7.98 7.29 1.05
N ARG A 61 -8.76 8.32 1.41
CA ARG A 61 -9.80 8.21 2.44
C ARG A 61 -10.94 7.28 2.06
N GLN A 62 -11.35 7.27 0.79
CA GLN A 62 -12.36 6.31 0.32
C GLN A 62 -11.83 4.88 0.38
N GLN A 63 -10.58 4.67 -0.06
CA GLN A 63 -9.91 3.38 0.02
C GLN A 63 -9.73 2.91 1.47
N ALA A 64 -9.39 3.81 2.39
CA ALA A 64 -9.29 3.50 3.82
C ALA A 64 -10.61 2.95 4.37
N LYS A 65 -11.75 3.59 4.03
CA LYS A 65 -13.09 3.13 4.44
C LYS A 65 -13.46 1.77 3.85
N ILE A 66 -13.16 1.54 2.57
CA ILE A 66 -13.41 0.25 1.91
C ILE A 66 -12.59 -0.86 2.58
N ASN A 67 -11.29 -0.63 2.79
CA ASN A 67 -10.41 -1.60 3.43
C ASN A 67 -10.80 -1.88 4.89
N LEU A 68 -11.28 -0.86 5.62
CA LEU A 68 -11.83 -1.04 6.95
C LEU A 68 -13.07 -1.96 6.93
N GLN A 69 -14.02 -1.70 6.02
CA GLN A 69 -15.22 -2.52 5.89
C GLN A 69 -14.89 -3.96 5.49
N LEU A 70 -14.01 -4.16 4.52
CA LEU A 70 -13.54 -5.49 4.12
C LEU A 70 -12.88 -6.22 5.28
N GLY A 71 -11.97 -5.56 6.01
CA GLY A 71 -11.31 -6.19 7.15
C GLY A 71 -12.28 -6.60 8.25
N LEU A 72 -13.31 -5.79 8.52
CA LEU A 72 -14.37 -6.15 9.47
C LEU A 72 -15.24 -7.32 8.99
N GLN A 73 -15.53 -7.39 7.69
CA GLN A 73 -16.24 -8.54 7.11
C GLN A 73 -15.43 -9.83 7.21
N TYR A 74 -14.12 -9.78 6.94
CA TYR A 74 -13.24 -10.93 7.11
C TYR A 74 -13.16 -11.38 8.57
N LEU A 75 -13.09 -10.45 9.53
CA LEU A 75 -13.18 -10.78 10.96
C LEU A 75 -14.49 -11.50 11.30
N GLN A 76 -15.62 -11.03 10.78
CA GLN A 76 -16.92 -11.69 11.00
C GLN A 76 -16.98 -13.09 10.38
N ALA A 77 -16.28 -13.31 9.27
CA ALA A 77 -16.13 -14.60 8.63
C ALA A 77 -15.09 -15.52 9.33
N GLY A 78 -14.36 -15.01 10.32
CA GLY A 78 -13.27 -15.74 11.00
C GLY A 78 -11.97 -15.82 10.19
N ASP A 79 -11.84 -15.05 9.12
CA ASP A 79 -10.65 -15.02 8.25
C ASP A 79 -9.68 -13.93 8.72
N ASP A 80 -8.91 -14.26 9.76
CA ASP A 80 -7.95 -13.34 10.38
C ASP A 80 -6.85 -12.87 9.41
N ALA A 81 -6.44 -13.71 8.46
CA ALA A 81 -5.37 -13.41 7.52
C ALA A 81 -5.79 -12.34 6.51
N ASN A 82 -6.97 -12.49 5.90
CA ASN A 82 -7.50 -11.49 4.97
C ASN A 82 -7.98 -10.23 5.69
N ALA A 83 -8.42 -10.35 6.95
CA ALA A 83 -8.70 -9.19 7.81
C ALA A 83 -7.44 -8.34 8.03
N LEU A 84 -6.34 -8.97 8.46
CA LEU A 84 -5.07 -8.30 8.68
C LEU A 84 -4.56 -7.64 7.39
N GLN A 85 -4.61 -8.35 6.27
CA GLN A 85 -4.19 -7.80 4.98
C GLN A 85 -5.00 -6.56 4.58
N SER A 86 -6.31 -6.59 4.81
CA SER A 86 -7.19 -5.46 4.52
C SER A 86 -6.87 -4.26 5.41
N PHE A 87 -6.66 -4.47 6.70
CA PHE A 87 -6.30 -3.40 7.64
C PHE A 87 -4.93 -2.79 7.35
N LEU A 88 -3.93 -3.59 6.94
CA LEU A 88 -2.60 -3.09 6.57
C LEU A 88 -2.61 -2.21 5.30
N ARG A 89 -3.65 -2.30 4.46
CA ARG A 89 -3.83 -1.42 3.28
C ARG A 89 -4.43 -0.06 3.63
N ILE A 90 -4.85 0.17 4.88
CA ILE A 90 -5.40 1.46 5.31
C ILE A 90 -4.28 2.50 5.32
N SER A 91 -4.48 3.54 4.53
CA SER A 91 -3.52 4.62 4.32
C SER A 91 -3.45 5.58 5.49
N LYS A 92 -2.24 6.13 5.76
CA LYS A 92 -2.01 7.17 6.77
C LYS A 92 -2.64 8.52 6.43
N PHE A 93 -3.08 8.71 5.17
CA PHE A 93 -3.80 9.92 4.75
C PHE A 93 -5.16 10.09 5.44
N ASP A 94 -5.76 9.00 5.89
CA ASP A 94 -6.93 9.00 6.76
C ASP A 94 -6.50 8.66 8.20
N GLN A 95 -5.96 9.66 8.89
CA GLN A 95 -5.39 9.46 10.23
C GLN A 95 -6.41 8.90 11.24
N GLU A 96 -7.68 9.28 11.13
CA GLU A 96 -8.74 8.79 12.00
C GLU A 96 -8.92 7.28 11.83
N THR A 97 -9.16 6.82 10.59
CA THR A 97 -9.31 5.39 10.28
C THR A 97 -8.03 4.62 10.56
N TYR A 98 -6.87 5.19 10.20
CA TYR A 98 -5.56 4.57 10.41
C TYR A 98 -5.28 4.35 11.90
N THR A 99 -5.55 5.33 12.76
CA THR A 99 -5.34 5.21 14.21
C THR A 99 -6.35 4.26 14.84
N ALA A 100 -7.62 4.32 14.42
CA ALA A 100 -8.67 3.44 14.95
C ALA A 100 -8.42 1.95 14.67
N VAL A 101 -7.73 1.62 13.57
CA VAL A 101 -7.46 0.23 13.20
C VAL A 101 -6.19 -0.35 13.82
N GLN A 102 -5.25 0.47 14.33
CA GLN A 102 -3.99 -0.03 14.91
C GLN A 102 -4.19 -1.07 16.02
N PRO A 103 -5.11 -0.89 16.99
CA PRO A 103 -5.34 -1.88 18.02
C PRO A 103 -5.79 -3.23 17.45
N LYS A 104 -6.64 -3.21 16.40
CA LYS A 104 -7.12 -4.43 15.73
C LYS A 104 -6.00 -5.14 14.97
N ILE A 105 -5.11 -4.39 14.33
CA ILE A 105 -3.91 -4.95 13.67
C ILE A 105 -3.03 -5.63 14.70
N ALA A 106 -2.73 -4.96 15.82
CA ALA A 106 -1.89 -5.51 16.88
C ALA A 106 -2.51 -6.78 17.49
N GLU A 107 -3.81 -6.78 17.76
CA GLU A 107 -4.55 -7.95 18.26
C GLU A 107 -4.48 -9.12 17.28
N LEU A 108 -4.71 -8.88 15.99
CA LEU A 108 -4.61 -9.90 14.95
C LEU A 108 -3.19 -10.45 14.79
N GLN A 109 -2.19 -9.58 14.78
CA GLN A 109 -0.78 -9.99 14.73
C GLN A 109 -0.40 -10.84 15.93
N LEU A 110 -0.84 -10.47 17.14
CA LEU A 110 -0.62 -11.27 18.35
C LEU A 110 -1.31 -12.64 18.25
N LYS A 111 -2.56 -12.68 17.81
CA LYS A 111 -3.32 -13.92 17.64
C LYS A 111 -2.64 -14.86 16.64
N MET A 112 -2.23 -14.33 15.48
CA MET A 112 -1.56 -15.10 14.44
C MET A 112 -0.15 -15.56 14.87
N ALA A 113 0.61 -14.71 15.57
CA ALA A 113 1.90 -15.08 16.12
C ALA A 113 1.75 -16.20 17.15
N GLY A 114 0.81 -16.08 18.09
CA GLY A 114 0.53 -17.11 19.09
C GLY A 114 0.13 -18.44 18.47
N ALA A 115 -0.74 -18.43 17.45
CA ALA A 115 -1.14 -19.65 16.75
C ALA A 115 0.05 -20.36 16.07
N ASN A 116 0.90 -19.60 15.36
CA ASN A 116 2.10 -20.15 14.72
C ASN A 116 3.14 -20.63 15.74
N LEU A 117 3.24 -20.00 16.91
CA LEU A 117 4.11 -20.45 17.99
C LEU A 117 3.65 -21.79 18.56
N GLU A 118 2.36 -21.96 18.82
CA GLU A 118 1.81 -23.24 19.30
C GLU A 118 1.92 -24.35 18.25
N GLU A 119 1.73 -24.02 16.97
CA GLU A 119 2.01 -24.93 15.86
C GLU A 119 3.49 -25.35 15.85
N ALA A 120 4.41 -24.39 16.01
CA ALA A 120 5.85 -24.66 16.06
C ALA A 120 6.20 -25.63 17.22
N LYS A 121 5.65 -25.40 18.41
CA LYS A 121 5.83 -26.29 19.58
C LYS A 121 5.32 -27.70 19.30
N THR A 122 4.13 -27.80 18.70
CA THR A 122 3.52 -29.09 18.36
C THR A 122 4.36 -29.86 17.34
N LEU A 123 4.80 -29.20 16.27
CA LEU A 123 5.65 -29.79 15.24
C LEU A 123 7.02 -30.21 15.80
N HIS A 124 7.57 -29.41 16.71
CA HIS A 124 8.83 -29.73 17.37
C HIS A 124 8.72 -30.99 18.24
N ALA A 125 7.64 -31.11 19.02
CA ALA A 125 7.35 -32.29 19.82
C ALA A 125 7.14 -33.56 18.97
N GLN A 126 6.67 -33.41 17.73
CA GLN A 126 6.53 -34.49 16.75
C GLN A 126 7.84 -34.83 16.01
N GLY A 127 8.95 -34.16 16.32
CA GLY A 127 10.25 -34.36 15.65
C GLY A 127 10.35 -33.73 14.26
N GLN A 128 9.35 -32.94 13.84
CA GLN A 128 9.33 -32.27 12.53
C GLN A 128 10.10 -30.94 12.60
N HIS A 129 11.41 -31.01 12.88
CA HIS A 129 12.21 -29.84 13.26
C HIS A 129 12.27 -28.74 12.18
N GLN A 130 12.29 -29.09 10.89
CA GLN A 130 12.28 -28.08 9.82
C GLN A 130 10.93 -27.34 9.73
N ALA A 131 9.82 -28.06 9.82
CA ALA A 131 8.48 -27.47 9.81
C ALA A 131 8.24 -26.62 11.07
N ALA A 132 8.72 -27.10 12.22
CA ALA A 132 8.67 -26.37 13.48
C ALA A 132 9.41 -25.02 13.38
N LEU A 133 10.61 -25.01 12.77
CA LEU A 133 11.36 -23.77 12.56
C LEU A 133 10.62 -22.81 11.61
N GLN A 134 9.98 -23.31 10.55
CA GLN A 134 9.20 -22.48 9.63
C GLN A 134 7.99 -21.85 10.33
N ALA A 135 7.24 -22.61 11.13
CA ALA A 135 6.13 -22.07 11.92
C ALA A 135 6.63 -21.02 12.94
N LEU A 136 7.76 -21.27 13.59
CA LEU A 136 8.38 -20.31 14.52
C LEU A 136 8.78 -19.01 13.81
N GLN A 137 9.32 -19.10 12.59
CA GLN A 137 9.66 -17.94 11.76
C GLN A 137 8.41 -17.15 11.36
N LYS A 138 7.33 -17.83 10.95
CA LYS A 138 6.04 -17.17 10.67
C LYS A 138 5.50 -16.44 11.88
N SER A 139 5.63 -17.00 13.08
CA SER A 139 5.27 -16.29 14.32
C SER A 139 6.02 -14.96 14.44
N LEU A 140 7.35 -14.97 14.25
CA LEU A 140 8.19 -13.77 14.29
C LEU A 140 7.83 -12.73 13.21
N GLU A 141 7.36 -13.17 12.04
CA GLU A 141 6.92 -12.28 10.96
C GLU A 141 5.67 -11.48 11.36
N TYR A 142 4.75 -12.07 12.13
CA TYR A 142 3.55 -11.38 12.62
C TYR A 142 3.86 -10.50 13.82
N MET A 143 4.51 -11.06 14.84
CA MET A 143 4.88 -10.33 16.05
C MET A 143 6.04 -11.01 16.76
N VAL A 144 6.98 -10.22 17.22
CA VAL A 144 8.13 -10.72 17.97
C VAL A 144 7.73 -10.96 19.42
N LEU A 145 7.32 -12.19 19.72
CA LEU A 145 7.05 -12.65 21.08
C LEU A 145 8.37 -13.03 21.77
N ASP A 146 8.49 -12.73 23.06
CA ASP A 146 9.71 -13.03 23.82
C ASP A 146 10.02 -14.53 23.82
N GLU A 147 9.00 -15.36 24.00
CA GLU A 147 9.13 -16.83 23.93
C GLU A 147 9.63 -17.29 22.55
N THR A 148 9.19 -16.64 21.46
CA THR A 148 9.61 -17.01 20.10
C THR A 148 11.10 -16.71 19.87
N LYS A 149 11.62 -15.61 20.46
CA LYS A 149 13.06 -15.28 20.42
C LYS A 149 13.90 -16.30 21.20
N GLU A 150 13.43 -16.69 22.39
CA GLU A 150 14.13 -17.63 23.26
C GLU A 150 14.23 -19.02 22.63
N LEU A 151 13.18 -19.46 21.94
CA LEU A 151 13.14 -20.77 21.28
C LEU A 151 13.90 -20.82 19.95
N LEU A 152 14.13 -19.69 19.29
CA LEU A 152 14.72 -19.63 17.95
C LEU A 152 16.09 -20.34 17.84
N PRO A 153 17.07 -20.14 18.75
CA PRO A 153 18.35 -20.85 18.68
C PRO A 153 18.20 -22.37 18.80
N ALA A 154 17.32 -22.84 19.71
CA ALA A 154 17.07 -24.26 19.91
C ALA A 154 16.42 -24.90 18.67
N TYR A 155 15.47 -24.20 18.04
CA TYR A 155 14.78 -24.70 16.85
C TYR A 155 15.70 -24.71 15.63
N LYS A 156 16.58 -23.72 15.49
CA LYS A 156 17.62 -23.72 14.45
C LYS A 156 18.57 -24.90 14.61
N ALA A 157 19.08 -25.12 15.81
CA ALA A 157 19.98 -26.24 16.11
C ALA A 157 19.30 -27.60 15.80
N ALA A 158 18.05 -27.77 16.23
CA ALA A 158 17.27 -28.99 15.96
C ALA A 158 16.99 -29.20 14.47
N ALA A 159 16.85 -28.13 13.69
CA ALA A 159 16.69 -28.18 12.23
C ALA A 159 18.03 -28.33 11.47
N GLY A 160 19.16 -28.40 12.18
CA GLY A 160 20.50 -28.49 11.58
C GLY A 160 21.02 -27.18 10.99
N GLN A 161 20.42 -26.04 11.35
CA GLN A 161 20.86 -24.71 10.93
C GLN A 161 21.75 -24.09 12.02
N LYS A 162 22.91 -23.55 11.63
CA LYS A 162 23.82 -22.80 12.51
C LYS A 162 23.40 -21.33 12.62
#